data_AF-A0AAU2U5V3-F1
#
_entry.id   AF-A0AAU2U5V3-F1
#
_cell.length_a   1.000
_cell.length_b   1.000
_cell.length_c   1.000
_cell.angle_alpha   90.00
_cell.angle_beta   90.00
_cell.angle_gamma   90.00
#
_symmetry.space_group_name_H-M   'P 1'
#
loop_
_entity.id
_entity.type
_entity.pdbx_description
1 polymer ?
#
loop_
_entity_poly.entity_id
_entity_poly.type
_entity_poly.pdbx_seq_one_letter_code
_entity_poly.pdbx_strand_id
1 'polypeptide(L)' 'MAGAYCKYCGHRCFVFRIIPDGPDKGWAGHLATCAPGMEHDREETGHDHTTAINPLQNSV' A
#
# COMPACT_ATOMS: atom_id res chain seq x y z
N MET A 1 -9.01 -3.13 -2.57
CA MET A 1 -10.46 -2.91 -2.82
C MET A 1 -10.67 -1.42 -3.08
N ALA A 2 -10.90 -1.03 -4.33
CA ALA A 2 -11.31 0.34 -4.63
C ALA A 2 -12.68 0.59 -3.98
N GLY A 3 -12.75 1.48 -2.98
CA GLY A 3 -13.99 1.84 -2.29
C GLY A 3 -14.11 1.41 -0.82
N ALA A 4 -13.20 0.57 -0.31
CA ALA A 4 -13.18 0.20 1.11
C ALA A 4 -12.71 1.36 2.00
N TYR A 5 -13.36 1.52 3.15
CA TYR A 5 -12.87 2.41 4.21
C TYR A 5 -11.76 1.72 4.99
N CYS A 6 -10.68 2.46 5.27
CA CYS A 6 -9.61 1.94 6.11
C CYS A 6 -10.13 1.74 7.53
N LYS A 7 -9.93 0.54 8.09
CA LYS A 7 -10.34 0.21 9.47
C LYS A 7 -9.64 1.07 10.53
N TYR A 8 -8.48 1.65 10.19
CA TYR A 8 -7.68 2.44 11.12
C TYR A 8 -8.08 3.91 11.18
N CYS A 9 -8.33 4.55 10.04
CA CYS A 9 -8.67 5.98 10.00
C CYS A 9 -10.12 6.27 9.61
N GLY A 10 -10.90 5.27 9.22
CA GLY A 10 -12.30 5.44 8.80
C GLY A 10 -12.48 6.18 7.47
N HIS A 11 -11.41 6.43 6.72
CA HIS A 11 -11.44 7.14 5.44
C HIS A 11 -10.96 6.24 4.28
N ARG A 12 -11.27 6.65 3.05
CA ARG A 12 -10.73 6.01 1.83
C ARG A 12 -9.31 6.50 1.57
N CYS A 13 -8.34 5.91 2.25
CA CYS A 13 -6.93 6.34 2.21
C CYS A 13 -6.00 5.34 1.51
N PHE A 14 -6.50 4.50 0.61
CA PHE A 14 -5.70 3.46 -0.03
C PHE A 14 -5.18 3.91 -1.40
N VAL A 15 -3.93 3.57 -1.71
CA VAL A 15 -3.29 3.84 -3.01
C VAL A 15 -2.68 2.56 -3.58
N PHE A 16 -2.74 2.40 -4.90
CA PHE A 16 -2.18 1.23 -5.57
C PHE A 16 -0.64 1.30 -5.65
N ARG A 17 0.03 0.21 -5.30
CA ARG A 17 1.49 0.08 -5.23
C ARG A 17 1.94 -1.32 -5.60
N ILE A 18 3.20 -1.42 -6.04
CA ILE A 18 3.88 -2.68 -6.35
C ILE A 18 5.01 -2.88 -5.34
N ILE A 19 5.07 -4.06 -4.74
CA ILE A 19 6.12 -4.51 -3.83
C ILE A 19 6.88 -5.66 -4.53
N PRO A 20 8.05 -5.40 -5.13
CA PRO A 20 8.76 -6.39 -5.95
C PRO A 20 9.29 -7.57 -5.12
N ASP A 21 9.59 -7.34 -3.85
CA ASP A 21 10.10 -8.27 -2.85
C ASP A 21 9.06 -8.65 -1.80
N GLY A 22 7.77 -8.43 -2.11
CA GLY A 22 6.66 -8.75 -1.22
C GLY A 22 6.60 -10.24 -0.82
N PRO A 23 5.73 -10.60 0.15
CA PRO A 23 5.74 -11.91 0.83
C PRO A 23 5.70 -13.13 -0.12
N ASP A 24 5.12 -12.98 -1.32
CA ASP A 24 5.02 -14.02 -2.34
C ASP A 24 6.01 -13.86 -3.52
N LYS A 25 7.15 -13.18 -3.34
CA LYS A 25 8.12 -12.83 -4.42
C LYS A 25 7.52 -11.94 -5.51
N GLY A 26 6.76 -10.94 -5.07
CA GLY A 26 6.13 -9.94 -5.94
C GLY A 26 4.64 -9.81 -5.65
N TRP A 27 4.23 -8.63 -5.19
CA TRP A 27 2.84 -8.32 -4.87
C TRP A 27 2.45 -6.96 -5.44
N ALA A 28 1.22 -6.83 -5.91
CA ALA A 28 0.64 -5.56 -6.34
C ALA A 28 -0.74 -5.39 -5.74
N GLY A 29 -0.95 -4.28 -5.04
CA GLY A 29 -2.18 -4.08 -4.30
C GLY A 29 -2.33 -2.68 -3.74
N HIS A 30 -3.28 -2.53 -2.82
CA HIS A 30 -3.64 -1.24 -2.24
C HIS A 30 -3.01 -1.11 -0.85
N LEU A 31 -2.16 -0.11 -0.66
CA LEU A 31 -1.52 0.22 0.62
C LEU A 31 -2.18 1.48 1.21
N ALA A 32 -2.25 1.56 2.53
CA ALA A 32 -2.82 2.68 3.26
C ALA A 32 -1.86 3.88 3.32
N THR A 33 -2.43 5.08 3.32
CA THR A 33 -1.68 6.34 3.48
C THR A 33 -1.79 6.97 4.86
N CYS A 34 -2.61 6.41 5.76
CA CYS A 34 -2.67 6.84 7.15
C CYS A 34 -1.59 6.14 7.99
N ALA A 35 -1.05 6.80 9.00
CA ALA A 35 0.03 6.27 9.83
C ALA A 35 -0.22 4.85 10.40
N PRO A 36 -1.37 4.55 11.06
CA PRO A 36 -1.64 3.21 11.56
C PRO A 36 -1.83 2.17 10.45
N GLY A 37 -2.34 2.58 9.29
CA GLY A 37 -2.44 1.69 8.13
C GLY A 37 -1.08 1.36 7.52
N MET A 38 -0.19 2.35 7.44
CA MET A 38 1.18 2.16 6.96
C MET A 38 1.99 1.24 7.88
N GLU A 39 1.84 1.38 9.18
CA GLU A 39 2.48 0.49 10.15
C GLU A 39 2.06 -0.95 9.92
N HIS A 40 0.76 -1.20 9.78
CA HIS A 40 0.25 -2.52 9.45
C HIS A 40 0.75 -3.05 8.10
N ASP A 41 0.77 -2.21 7.07
CA ASP A 41 1.28 -2.62 5.75
C ASP A 41 2.76 -3.04 5.85
N ARG A 42 3.59 -2.33 6.64
CA ARG A 42 4.99 -2.70 6.88
C ARG A 42 5.12 -4.01 7.64
N GLU A 43 4.28 -4.25 8.64
CA GLU A 43 4.28 -5.49 9.40
C GLU A 43 3.95 -6.70 8.50
N GLU A 44 2.96 -6.56 7.62
CA GLU A 44 2.48 -7.66 6.77
C GLU A 44 3.34 -7.87 5.52
N THR A 45 3.88 -6.79 4.95
CA THR A 45 4.52 -6.83 3.63
C THR A 45 5.97 -6.38 3.61
N GLY A 46 6.49 -5.81 4.71
CA GLY A 46 7.80 -5.16 4.77
C GLY A 46 7.82 -3.74 4.18
N HIS A 47 6.74 -3.29 3.52
CA HIS A 47 6.66 -2.01 2.83
C HIS A 47 5.40 -1.22 3.17
N ASP A 48 5.43 0.08 2.91
CA ASP A 48 4.24 0.94 2.89
C ASP A 48 4.14 1.69 1.57
N HIS A 49 3.15 2.58 1.45
CA HIS A 49 2.94 3.33 0.22
C HIS A 49 4.07 4.29 -0.19
N THR A 50 4.98 4.62 0.74
CA THR A 50 6.15 5.49 0.52
C THR A 50 7.39 4.72 0.10
N THR A 51 7.53 3.46 0.53
CA THR A 51 8.66 2.60 0.16
C THR A 51 8.34 1.69 -1.02
N ALA A 52 7.06 1.40 -1.28
CA ALA A 52 6.62 0.61 -2.42
C ALA A 52 6.60 1.41 -3.73
N ILE A 53 6.75 0.72 -4.86
CA ILE A 53 6.80 1.33 -6.19
C ILE A 53 5.41 1.87 -6.56
N ASN A 54 5.36 3.13 -7.02
CA ASN A 54 4.17 3.73 -7.59
C ASN A 54 4.16 3.58 -9.11
N PRO A 55 3.39 2.61 -9.68
CA PRO A 55 3.42 2.36 -11.12
C PRO A 55 2.86 3.52 -11.95
N LEU A 56 2.04 4.38 -11.37
CA LEU A 56 1.47 5.55 -12.06
C LEU A 56 2.45 6.72 -12.14
N GLN A 57 3.56 6.67 -11.40
CA GLN A 57 4.56 7.72 -11.38
C GLN A 57 5.59 7.58 -12.52
N ASN A 58 5.64 6.42 -13.20
CA ASN A 58 6.43 6.17 -14.40
C ASN A 58 5.68 6.59 -15.69
N SER A 59 5.15 7.81 -15.70
CA SER A 59 4.68 8.44 -16.94
C SER A 59 5.81 9.27 -17.54
N VAL A 60 6.71 8.64 -18.29
CA VAL A 60 7.66 9.32 -19.19
C VAL A 60 7.58 8.65 -20.56
#